data_AF-A0A2K4YIC3-F1
#
_entry.id   AF-A0A2K4YIC3-F1
#
_cell.length_a   1.000
_cell.length_b   1.000
_cell.length_c   1.000
_cell.angle_alpha   90.00
_cell.angle_beta   90.00
_cell.angle_gamma   90.00
#
_symmetry.space_group_name_H-M   'P 1'
#
loop_
_entity.id
_entity.type
_entity.pdbx_description
1 polymer ?
#
loop_
_entity_poly.entity_id
_entity_poly.type
_entity_poly.pdbx_seq_one_letter_code
_entity_poly.pdbx_strand_id
1 'polypeptide(L)'
;MAYKIDPASLHTIAKQVVGRPLQDGELITRAIELLADDYPDLVDPAPGRWVGSKAGGILGKVRFSTSAPVIFGSPTGTQGFSGRYKHVNIYEFLMAGRSDSHDLDSDDTQLMTLSPGERTCLERGRARGLTIHPGS
;
A
#
# COMPACT_ATOMS: atom_id res chain seq x y z
N MET A 1 -17.42 -11.05 -8.11
CA MET A 1 -17.43 -9.58 -8.24
C MET A 1 -16.18 -9.18 -8.99
N ALA A 2 -16.33 -8.51 -10.13
CA ALA A 2 -15.19 -7.91 -10.81
C ALA A 2 -14.75 -6.67 -10.02
N TYR A 3 -13.47 -6.58 -9.67
CA TYR A 3 -12.90 -5.35 -9.12
C TYR A 3 -12.88 -4.30 -10.25
N LYS A 4 -13.20 -3.03 -9.93
CA LYS A 4 -13.04 -1.93 -10.91
C LYS A 4 -11.58 -1.73 -11.32
N ILE A 5 -10.67 -2.06 -10.41
CA ILE A 5 -9.23 -2.04 -10.61
C ILE A 5 -8.70 -3.41 -10.22
N ASP A 6 -8.04 -4.09 -11.15
CA ASP A 6 -7.53 -5.44 -10.92
C ASP A 6 -6.27 -5.40 -10.03
N PRO A 7 -6.24 -6.11 -8.88
CA PRO A 7 -5.04 -6.28 -8.07
C PRO A 7 -3.81 -6.79 -8.84
N ALA A 8 -3.98 -7.56 -9.91
CA ALA A 8 -2.85 -8.02 -10.73
C ALA A 8 -2.21 -6.87 -11.54
N SER A 9 -3.02 -5.97 -12.09
CA SER A 9 -2.52 -4.77 -12.77
C SER A 9 -1.83 -3.82 -11.79
N LEU A 10 -2.40 -3.62 -10.58
CA LEU A 10 -1.74 -2.82 -9.54
C LEU A 10 -0.36 -3.37 -9.17
N HIS A 11 -0.23 -4.71 -9.08
CA HIS A 11 1.06 -5.34 -8.83
C HIS A 11 2.05 -5.07 -9.97
N THR A 12 1.57 -5.15 -11.22
CA THR A 12 2.40 -4.89 -12.41
C THR A 12 2.90 -3.46 -12.42
N ILE A 13 2.05 -2.47 -12.11
CA ILE A 13 2.44 -1.06 -11.98
C ILE A 13 3.45 -0.87 -10.85
N ALA A 14 3.19 -1.43 -9.67
CA ALA A 14 4.09 -1.29 -8.52
C ALA A 14 5.51 -1.80 -8.85
N LYS A 15 5.62 -2.91 -9.58
CA LYS A 15 6.92 -3.45 -10.04
C LYS A 15 7.67 -2.52 -11.00
N GLN A 16 6.96 -1.76 -11.84
CA GLN A 16 7.58 -0.86 -12.82
C GLN A 16 8.25 0.37 -12.21
N VAL A 17 7.89 0.73 -10.98
CA VAL A 17 8.42 1.91 -10.28
C VAL A 17 9.47 1.57 -9.22
N VAL A 18 9.71 0.29 -8.96
CA VAL A 18 10.75 -0.16 -8.03
C VAL A 18 12.12 0.37 -8.47
N GLY A 19 12.90 0.86 -7.49
CA GLY A 19 14.25 1.38 -7.72
C GLY A 19 14.29 2.84 -8.18
N ARG A 20 13.14 3.46 -8.46
CA ARG A 20 13.07 4.90 -8.72
C ARG A 20 13.28 5.70 -7.43
N PRO A 21 13.85 6.92 -7.51
CA PRO A 21 14.01 7.79 -6.35
C PRO A 21 12.69 8.09 -5.65
N LEU A 22 12.67 7.93 -4.32
CA LEU A 22 11.53 8.31 -3.48
C LEU A 22 11.60 9.78 -3.06
N GLN A 23 12.82 10.30 -2.83
CA GLN A 23 13.09 11.61 -2.23
C GLN A 23 12.51 12.77 -3.06
N ASP A 24 12.63 12.68 -4.38
CA ASP A 24 12.14 13.70 -5.31
C ASP A 24 10.70 13.44 -5.76
N GLY A 25 10.06 12.39 -5.23
CA GLY A 25 8.69 12.00 -5.57
C GLY A 25 8.54 11.33 -6.94
N GLU A 26 9.62 11.12 -7.70
CA GLU A 26 9.60 10.52 -9.04
C GLU A 26 8.88 9.16 -9.05
N LEU A 27 9.17 8.30 -8.08
CA LEU A 27 8.51 7.00 -7.92
C LEU A 27 6.98 7.13 -7.81
N ILE A 28 6.50 8.07 -7.01
CA ILE A 28 5.07 8.30 -6.78
C ILE A 28 4.40 8.92 -8.00
N THR A 29 5.04 9.92 -8.61
CA THR A 29 4.56 10.55 -9.85
C THR A 29 4.41 9.51 -10.95
N ARG A 30 5.45 8.68 -11.16
CA ARG A 30 5.41 7.66 -12.21
C ARG A 30 4.35 6.59 -11.95
N ALA A 31 4.14 6.20 -10.69
CA ALA A 31 3.11 5.23 -10.34
C ALA A 31 1.71 5.77 -10.68
N ILE A 32 1.47 7.06 -10.46
CA ILE A 32 0.18 7.71 -10.73
C ILE A 32 -0.06 7.88 -12.23
N GLU A 33 0.96 8.24 -13.00
CA GLU A 33 0.88 8.27 -14.47
C GLU A 33 0.47 6.91 -15.02
N LEU A 34 1.14 5.84 -14.59
CA LEU A 34 0.81 4.47 -15.01
C LEU A 34 -0.61 4.06 -14.59
N LEU A 35 -1.05 4.45 -13.39
CA LEU A 35 -2.42 4.19 -12.93
C LEU A 35 -3.46 4.97 -13.74
N ALA A 36 -3.18 6.21 -14.11
CA ALA A 36 -4.07 7.03 -14.93
C ALA A 36 -4.12 6.55 -16.39
N ASP A 37 -3.01 6.03 -16.92
CA ASP A 37 -2.97 5.42 -18.25
C ASP A 37 -3.84 4.14 -18.31
N ASP A 38 -3.74 3.27 -17.30
CA ASP A 38 -4.51 2.03 -17.23
C ASP A 38 -5.98 2.24 -16.82
N TYR A 39 -6.25 3.30 -16.04
CA TYR A 39 -7.57 3.57 -15.43
C TYR A 39 -7.98 5.06 -15.50
N PRO A 40 -8.09 5.65 -16.70
CA PRO A 40 -8.29 7.10 -16.87
C PRO A 40 -9.61 7.62 -16.27
N ASP A 41 -10.65 6.79 -16.21
CA ASP A 41 -11.95 7.17 -15.63
C ASP A 41 -11.97 7.08 -14.08
N LEU A 42 -10.92 6.54 -13.47
CA LEU A 42 -10.87 6.19 -12.05
C LEU A 42 -9.74 6.91 -11.31
N VAL A 43 -8.70 7.35 -12.02
CA VAL A 43 -7.50 7.95 -11.44
C VAL A 43 -7.22 9.29 -12.12
N ASP A 44 -7.23 10.36 -11.32
CA ASP A 44 -6.81 11.69 -11.75
C ASP A 44 -5.27 11.81 -11.66
N PRO A 45 -4.55 12.07 -12.77
CA PRO A 45 -3.11 12.23 -12.76
C PRO A 45 -2.66 13.54 -12.09
N ALA A 46 -3.56 14.48 -11.81
CA ALA A 46 -3.22 15.77 -11.21
C ALA A 46 -2.55 15.61 -9.83
N PRO A 47 -1.62 16.51 -9.46
CA PRO A 47 -1.01 16.54 -8.14
C PRO A 47 -2.07 16.61 -7.02
N GLY A 48 -2.21 15.52 -6.27
CA GLY A 48 -3.12 15.38 -5.15
C GLY A 48 -2.46 15.76 -3.83
N ARG A 49 -3.28 15.99 -2.81
CA ARG A 49 -2.83 16.36 -1.47
C ARG A 49 -2.54 15.12 -0.61
N TRP A 50 -1.43 15.16 0.12
CA TRP A 50 -1.15 14.25 1.22
C TRP A 50 -1.91 14.64 2.49
N VAL A 51 -2.54 13.68 3.14
CA VAL A 51 -3.27 13.85 4.40
C VAL A 51 -2.64 12.96 5.47
N GLY A 52 -2.45 13.50 6.68
CA GLY A 52 -1.98 12.69 7.81
C GLY A 52 -3.02 11.65 8.21
N SER A 53 -2.57 10.42 8.46
CA SER A 53 -3.42 9.30 8.86
C SER A 53 -2.87 8.63 10.11
N LYS A 54 -3.75 8.39 11.10
CA LYS A 54 -3.43 7.62 12.31
C LYS A 54 -4.57 6.65 12.64
N ALA A 55 -4.30 5.36 12.60
CA ALA A 55 -5.26 4.31 12.96
C ALA A 55 -4.53 3.05 13.44
N GLY A 56 -5.05 2.37 14.46
CA GLY A 56 -4.45 1.12 14.96
C GLY A 56 -2.99 1.24 15.45
N GLY A 57 -2.52 2.45 15.78
CA GLY A 57 -1.12 2.73 16.09
C GLY A 57 -0.25 3.10 14.89
N ILE A 58 -0.72 2.82 13.66
CA ILE A 58 -0.06 3.13 12.40
C ILE A 58 -0.20 4.62 12.10
N LEU A 59 0.93 5.32 11.94
CA LEU A 59 1.02 6.74 11.60
C LEU A 59 1.75 6.91 10.28
N GLY A 60 1.16 7.69 9.37
CA GLY A 60 1.77 8.02 8.11
C GLY A 60 1.00 9.07 7.33
N LYS A 61 1.21 9.10 6.02
CA LYS A 61 0.47 9.96 5.10
C LYS A 61 -0.24 9.11 4.06
N VAL A 62 -1.44 9.53 3.69
CA VAL A 62 -2.23 8.93 2.60
C VAL A 62 -2.46 9.95 1.49
N ARG A 63 -2.46 9.48 0.25
CA ARG A 63 -2.97 10.19 -0.91
C ARG A 63 -4.07 9.33 -1.53
N PHE A 64 -5.27 9.89 -1.61
CA PHE A 64 -6.45 9.22 -2.15
C PHE A 64 -6.52 9.40 -3.67
N SER A 65 -6.88 8.33 -4.37
CA SER A 65 -7.58 8.43 -5.66
C SER A 65 -9.09 8.39 -5.41
N THR A 66 -9.88 8.90 -6.35
CA THR A 66 -11.35 9.01 -6.24
C THR A 66 -12.05 7.66 -6.13
N SER A 67 -11.39 6.54 -6.46
CA SER A 67 -12.04 5.22 -6.49
C SER A 67 -11.17 4.05 -5.98
N ALA A 68 -10.12 4.36 -5.18
CA ALA A 68 -8.99 3.46 -4.88
C ALA A 68 -8.12 3.21 -6.12
N PRO A 69 -6.80 2.90 -6.01
CA PRO A 69 -6.01 2.63 -4.81
C PRO A 69 -5.63 3.88 -4.00
N VAL A 70 -5.28 3.68 -2.74
CA VAL A 70 -4.67 4.70 -1.86
C VAL A 70 -3.17 4.48 -1.85
N ILE A 71 -2.40 5.57 -1.97
CA ILE A 71 -0.96 5.53 -1.74
C ILE A 71 -0.71 5.92 -0.29
N PHE A 72 -0.02 5.05 0.45
CA PHE A 72 0.38 5.29 1.83
C PHE A 72 1.91 5.30 1.93
N GLY A 73 2.44 6.08 2.87
CA GLY A 73 3.85 6.00 3.25
C GLY A 73 4.12 6.57 4.65
N SER A 74 5.22 6.14 5.26
CA SER A 74 5.68 6.62 6.55
C SER A 74 7.18 6.93 6.54
N PRO A 75 7.57 8.21 6.38
CA PRO A 75 8.98 8.59 6.35
C PRO A 75 9.76 8.22 7.61
N THR A 76 9.09 8.20 8.77
CA THR A 76 9.67 7.88 10.07
C THR A 76 9.52 6.41 10.47
N GLY A 77 8.82 5.62 9.67
CA GLY A 77 8.37 4.29 10.03
C GLY A 77 7.23 4.30 11.06
N THR A 78 6.57 3.16 11.20
CA THR A 78 5.46 2.98 12.14
C THR A 78 5.19 1.51 12.42
N GLN A 79 4.50 1.22 13.51
CA GLN A 79 4.07 -0.13 13.88
C GLN A 79 2.65 -0.09 14.42
N GLY A 80 1.91 -1.18 14.25
CA GLY A 80 0.58 -1.28 14.82
C GLY A 80 -0.25 -2.44 14.30
N PHE A 81 -1.55 -2.27 14.49
CA PHE A 81 -2.60 -3.22 14.16
C PHE A 81 -3.18 -2.88 12.78
N SER A 82 -3.22 -3.85 11.87
CA SER A 82 -3.79 -3.68 10.53
C SER A 82 -5.26 -3.29 10.53
N GLY A 83 -5.99 -3.61 11.60
CA GLY A 83 -7.46 -3.62 11.58
C GLY A 83 -8.00 -4.99 11.14
N ARG A 84 -9.30 -5.21 11.41
CA ARG A 84 -10.03 -6.42 11.01
C ARG A 84 -11.19 -6.06 10.08
N TYR A 85 -10.97 -6.18 8.78
CA TYR A 85 -11.91 -5.74 7.75
C TYR A 85 -12.89 -6.86 7.38
N LYS A 86 -14.14 -6.80 7.83
CA LYS A 86 -15.11 -7.91 7.67
C LYS A 86 -15.56 -8.17 6.23
N HIS A 87 -15.53 -7.15 5.36
CA HIS A 87 -16.22 -7.21 4.07
C HIS A 87 -15.28 -7.07 2.86
N VAL A 88 -13.99 -6.81 3.08
CA VAL A 88 -13.02 -6.57 2.00
C VAL A 88 -11.71 -7.27 2.29
N ASN A 89 -11.04 -7.69 1.23
CA ASN A 89 -9.61 -8.02 1.29
C ASN A 89 -8.81 -6.73 1.09
N ILE A 90 -7.68 -6.60 1.76
CA ILE A 90 -6.75 -5.47 1.57
C ILE A 90 -5.52 -6.00 0.83
N TYR A 91 -5.24 -5.42 -0.33
CA TYR A 91 -4.02 -5.71 -1.09
C TYR A 91 -3.01 -4.61 -0.85
N GLU A 92 -1.79 -5.02 -0.51
CA GLU A 92 -0.65 -4.12 -0.33
C GLU A 92 0.40 -4.44 -1.38
N PHE A 93 0.88 -3.41 -2.08
CA PHE A 93 1.92 -3.50 -3.10
C PHE A 93 3.05 -2.57 -2.69
N LEU A 94 4.20 -3.12 -2.33
CA LEU A 94 5.29 -2.31 -1.80
C LEU A 94 6.10 -1.72 -2.95
N MET A 95 6.22 -0.39 -3.00
CA MET A 95 7.00 0.29 -4.05
C MET A 95 8.41 0.67 -3.59
N ALA A 96 8.58 0.96 -2.29
CA ALA A 96 9.85 1.34 -1.67
C ALA A 96 9.91 0.87 -0.21
N GLY A 97 11.11 0.77 0.34
CA GLY A 97 11.33 0.42 1.74
C GLY A 97 11.07 -1.06 2.06
N ARG A 98 10.46 -1.33 3.21
CA ARG A 98 10.19 -2.68 3.74
C ARG A 98 8.98 -2.65 4.66
N SER A 99 8.17 -3.71 4.63
CA SER A 99 7.19 -3.96 5.68
C SER A 99 7.35 -5.37 6.21
N ASP A 100 7.23 -5.53 7.53
CA ASP A 100 7.17 -6.83 8.17
C ASP A 100 5.81 -6.99 8.85
N SER A 101 5.25 -8.19 8.82
CA SER A 101 3.98 -8.50 9.47
C SER A 101 3.95 -9.91 10.05
N HIS A 102 3.06 -10.17 10.99
CA HIS A 102 2.77 -11.51 11.51
C HIS A 102 1.26 -11.66 11.67
N ASP A 103 0.78 -12.90 11.60
CA ASP A 103 -0.64 -13.21 11.78
C ASP A 103 -1.03 -13.09 13.26
N LEU A 104 -2.16 -12.45 13.54
CA LEU A 104 -2.70 -12.33 14.91
C LEU A 104 -3.78 -13.39 15.21
N ASP A 105 -4.23 -14.12 14.20
CA ASP A 105 -5.27 -15.14 14.30
C ASP A 105 -4.70 -16.57 14.32
N SER A 106 -3.38 -16.69 14.35
CA SER A 106 -2.62 -17.93 14.38
C SER A 106 -1.66 -17.92 15.56
N ASP A 107 -1.35 -19.10 16.11
CA ASP A 107 -0.28 -19.27 17.10
C ASP A 107 1.12 -19.19 16.47
N ASP A 108 1.19 -19.10 15.13
CA ASP A 108 2.43 -18.92 14.40
C ASP A 108 3.03 -17.53 14.67
N THR A 109 4.31 -17.51 15.04
CA THR A 109 5.08 -16.29 15.32
C THR A 109 6.01 -15.91 14.17
N GLN A 110 5.91 -16.59 13.03
CA GLN A 110 6.72 -16.30 11.86
C GLN A 110 6.46 -14.91 11.28
N LEU A 111 7.56 -14.27 10.89
CA LEU A 111 7.56 -12.98 10.24
C LEU A 111 7.38 -13.14 8.73
N MET A 112 6.41 -12.41 8.19
CA MET A 112 6.22 -12.20 6.76
C MET A 112 6.83 -10.86 6.38
N THR A 113 7.94 -10.89 5.64
CA THR A 113 8.58 -9.70 5.08
C THR A 113 8.07 -9.43 3.68
N LEU A 114 7.73 -8.17 3.42
CA LEU A 114 7.36 -7.64 2.12
C LEU A 114 8.47 -6.70 1.64
N SER A 115 8.98 -6.97 0.44
CA SER A 115 10.05 -6.24 -0.25
C SER A 115 9.50 -5.45 -1.45
N PRO A 116 10.21 -4.42 -1.95
CA PRO A 116 9.75 -3.64 -3.10
C PRO A 116 9.48 -4.52 -4.33
N GLY A 117 8.32 -4.33 -4.95
CA GLY A 117 7.83 -5.14 -6.07
C GLY A 117 7.08 -6.41 -5.66
N GLU A 118 7.02 -6.73 -4.37
CA GLU A 118 6.19 -7.79 -3.84
C GLU A 118 4.78 -7.29 -3.48
N ARG A 119 3.87 -8.24 -3.26
CA ARG A 119 2.52 -7.95 -2.79
C ARG A 119 2.11 -8.91 -1.69
N THR A 120 1.18 -8.46 -0.84
CA THR A 120 0.46 -9.32 0.10
C THR A 120 -1.04 -9.04 0.03
N CYS A 121 -1.83 -10.00 0.47
CA CYS A 121 -3.28 -9.86 0.64
C CYS A 121 -3.63 -10.18 2.10
N LEU A 122 -4.19 -9.21 2.81
CA LEU A 122 -4.89 -9.45 4.06
C LEU A 122 -6.33 -9.86 3.73
N GLU A 123 -6.66 -11.11 3.98
CA GLU A 123 -8.00 -11.62 3.73
C GLU A 123 -9.04 -11.01 4.67
N ARG A 124 -10.28 -10.92 4.18
CA ARG A 124 -11.41 -10.42 4.97
C ARG A 124 -11.50 -11.13 6.31
N GLY A 125 -11.74 -10.35 7.35
CA GLY A 125 -11.90 -10.85 8.71
C GLY A 125 -10.59 -11.29 9.38
N ARG A 126 -9.44 -11.27 8.69
CA ARG A 126 -8.12 -11.50 9.29
C ARG A 126 -7.51 -10.20 9.81
N ALA A 127 -6.50 -10.32 10.67
CA ALA A 127 -5.71 -9.19 11.12
C ALA A 127 -4.23 -9.54 11.31
N ARG A 128 -3.37 -8.52 11.22
CA ARG A 128 -1.92 -8.64 11.40
C ARG A 128 -1.39 -7.56 12.33
N GLY A 129 -0.34 -7.91 13.07
CA GLY A 129 0.59 -6.94 13.63
C GLY A 129 1.63 -6.62 12.56
N LEU A 130 1.97 -5.36 12.38
CA LEU A 130 2.89 -4.95 11.32
C LEU A 130 3.81 -3.81 11.73
N THR A 131 4.96 -3.79 11.07
CA THR A 131 5.93 -2.70 11.07
C THR A 131 6.14 -2.26 9.63
N ILE A 132 6.00 -0.97 9.38
CA ILE A 132 6.39 -0.30 8.14
C ILE A 132 7.68 0.45 8.46
N HIS A 133 8.77 0.09 7.79
CA HIS A 133 10.07 0.66 8.08
C HIS A 133 10.18 2.10 7.57
N PRO A 134 11.07 2.93 8.14
CA PRO A 134 11.29 4.29 7.66
C PRO A 134 11.58 4.35 6.16
N GLY A 135 10.94 5.29 5.46
CA GLY A 135 11.11 5.46 4.01
C GLY A 135 10.35 4.44 3.16
N SER A 136 9.31 3.80 3.71
CA SER A 136 8.37 2.94 2.98
C SER A 136 7.06 3.64 2.68
#